data_AF-A0A6A1WRA3-F1
#
_entry.id   AF-A0A6A1WRA3-F1
#
_cell.length_a   1.000
_cell.length_b   1.000
_cell.length_c   1.000
_cell.angle_alpha   90.00
_cell.angle_beta   90.00
_cell.angle_gamma   90.00
#
_symmetry.space_group_name_H-M   'P 1'
#
loop_
_entity.id
_entity.type
_entity.pdbx_description
1 polymer ?
#
loop_
_entity_poly.entity_id
_entity_poly.type
_entity_poly.pdbx_seq_one_letter_code
_entity_poly.pdbx_strand_id
1 'polypeptide(L)' 'MDDQEAIQALDEVYGGDVEQLDVLVGLMAEKKIKGFAISETAFVIFLLMASRRLESDRFFASNFNEETYTKKGFE' A
#
# COMPACT_ATOMS: atom_id res chain seq x y z
N MET A 1 -0.66 19.41 1.92
CA MET A 1 -0.24 19.28 0.51
C MET A 1 0.36 20.63 0.19
N ASP A 2 1.65 20.67 -0.14
CA ASP A 2 2.39 21.95 -0.15
C ASP A 2 2.53 22.49 -1.59
N ASP A 3 2.00 21.74 -2.56
CA ASP A 3 1.97 22.08 -3.98
C ASP A 3 0.68 22.83 -4.32
N GLN A 4 0.82 24.14 -4.53
CA GLN A 4 -0.30 25.03 -4.83
C GLN A 4 -0.89 24.78 -6.22
N GLU A 5 -0.08 24.36 -7.21
CA GLU A 5 -0.54 24.07 -8.56
C GLU A 5 -1.44 22.84 -8.56
N ALA A 6 -1.02 21.79 -7.85
CA ALA A 6 -1.80 20.58 -7.71
C ALA A 6 -3.10 20.81 -6.92
N ILE A 7 -3.11 21.67 -5.90
CA ILE A 7 -4.35 22.05 -5.18
C ILE A 7 -5.32 22.74 -6.13
N GLN A 8 -4.85 23.71 -6.92
CA GLN A 8 -5.70 24.42 -7.86
C GLN A 8 -6.27 23.47 -8.93
N ALA A 9 -5.45 22.58 -9.48
CA ALA A 9 -5.91 21.60 -10.46
C ALA A 9 -6.96 20.63 -9.87
N LEU A 10 -6.81 20.23 -8.60
CA LEU A 10 -7.81 19.41 -7.91
C LEU A 10 -9.11 20.18 -7.68
N ASP A 11 -9.05 21.45 -7.29
CA ASP A 11 -10.23 22.29 -7.09
C ASP A 11 -10.99 22.52 -8.40
N GLU A 12 -10.28 22.75 -9.51
CA GLU A 12 -10.87 22.90 -10.84
C GLU A 12 -11.58 21.63 -11.34
N VAL A 13 -11.04 20.45 -11.05
CA VAL A 13 -11.60 19.16 -11.50
C VAL A 13 -12.74 18.68 -10.60
N TYR A 14 -12.58 18.76 -9.28
CA TYR A 14 -13.52 18.22 -8.31
C TYR A 14 -14.46 19.27 -7.69
N GLY A 15 -14.33 20.54 -8.06
CA GLY A 15 -15.23 21.63 -7.64
C GLY A 15 -15.21 21.89 -6.14
N GLY A 16 -14.09 21.61 -5.48
CA GLY A 16 -13.93 21.73 -4.02
C GLY A 16 -14.65 20.65 -3.20
N ASP A 17 -15.32 19.67 -3.82
CA ASP A 17 -15.93 18.54 -3.13
C ASP A 17 -14.91 17.42 -2.92
N VAL A 18 -14.40 17.32 -1.68
CA VAL A 18 -13.41 16.33 -1.29
C VAL A 18 -13.91 14.88 -1.37
N GLU A 19 -15.23 14.66 -1.28
CA GLU A 19 -15.81 13.31 -1.34
C GLU A 19 -15.87 12.77 -2.78
N GLN A 20 -15.70 13.63 -3.78
CA GLN A 20 -15.59 13.23 -5.19
C GLN A 20 -14.15 12.88 -5.58
N LEU A 21 -13.16 13.10 -4.70
CA LEU A 21 -11.76 12.85 -5.02
C LEU A 21 -11.50 11.36 -5.23
N ASP A 22 -11.07 11.00 -6.44
CA ASP A 22 -10.71 9.62 -6.76
C ASP A 22 -9.57 9.10 -5.88
N VAL A 23 -9.70 7.86 -5.42
CA VAL A 23 -8.72 7.21 -4.54
C VAL A 23 -7.32 7.22 -5.16
N LEU A 24 -7.18 6.85 -6.44
CA LEU A 24 -5.88 6.84 -7.11
C LEU A 24 -5.21 8.23 -7.10
N VAL A 25 -6.00 9.28 -7.34
CA VAL A 25 -5.52 10.66 -7.34
C VAL A 25 -5.09 11.07 -5.94
N GLY A 26 -5.91 10.76 -4.92
CA GLY A 26 -5.57 11.00 -3.52
C GLY A 26 -4.26 10.31 -3.10
N LEU A 27 -4.06 9.03 -3.43
CA LEU A 27 -2.84 8.29 -3.09
C LEU A 27 -1.58 8.93 -3.71
N MET A 28 -1.70 9.47 -4.92
CA MET A 28 -0.58 10.12 -5.60
C MET A 28 -0.31 11.51 -5.04
N ALA A 29 -1.36 12.29 -4.78
CA ALA A 29 -1.30 13.67 -4.27
C ALA A 29 -0.92 13.76 -2.78
N GLU A 30 -1.13 12.70 -2.00
CA GLU A 30 -0.82 12.68 -0.57
C GLU A 30 0.66 13.01 -0.29
N LYS A 31 0.87 13.89 0.69
CA LYS A 31 2.21 14.24 1.18
C LYS A 31 2.82 13.03 1.86
N LYS A 32 3.93 12.55 1.30
CA LYS A 32 4.56 11.31 1.75
C LYS A 32 5.42 11.53 2.99
N ILE A 33 5.49 10.50 3.85
CA ILE A 33 6.42 10.45 4.97
C ILE A 33 7.86 10.42 4.42
N LYS A 34 8.80 11.08 5.09
CA LYS A 34 10.21 11.11 4.64
C LYS A 34 10.76 9.68 4.52
N GLY A 35 11.23 9.33 3.33
CA GLY A 35 11.79 8.00 3.02
C GLY A 35 10.77 6.99 2.49
N PHE A 36 9.48 7.33 2.44
CA PHE A 36 8.45 6.46 1.87
C PHE A 36 8.22 6.78 0.40
N ALA A 37 8.11 5.73 -0.42
CA ALA A 37 7.76 5.83 -1.84
C ALA A 37 6.24 5.77 -2.07
N ILE A 38 5.47 5.27 -1.09
CA ILE A 38 4.01 5.14 -1.15
C ILE A 38 3.36 6.09 -0.14
N SER A 39 2.07 6.40 -0.35
CA SER A 39 1.26 7.15 0.62
C SER A 39 1.05 6.35 1.91
N GLU A 40 0.80 7.07 3.01
CA GLU A 40 0.44 6.47 4.30
C GLU A 40 -0.87 5.70 4.18
N THR A 41 -1.85 6.22 3.42
CA THR A 41 -3.12 5.52 3.14
C THR A 41 -2.90 4.15 2.51
N ALA A 42 -2.03 4.05 1.50
CA ALA A 42 -1.67 2.76 0.89
C ALA A 42 -0.88 1.87 1.87
N PHE A 43 -0.02 2.47 2.69
CA PHE A 43 0.81 1.75 3.66
C PHE A 43 -0.03 1.02 4.72
N VAL A 44 -1.13 1.58 5.19
CA VAL A 44 -2.02 0.91 6.17
C VAL A 44 -2.59 -0.39 5.59
N ILE A 45 -3.04 -0.36 4.33
CA ILE A 45 -3.52 -1.56 3.64
C ILE A 45 -2.36 -2.53 3.41
N PHE A 46 -1.19 -2.04 3.02
CA PHE A 46 -0.01 -2.87 2.85
C PHE A 46 0.38 -3.57 4.16
N LEU A 47 0.36 -2.88 5.29
CA LEU A 47 0.69 -3.42 6.61
C LEU A 47 -0.17 -4.65 6.92
N LEU A 48 -1.49 -4.54 6.77
CA LEU A 48 -2.39 -5.66 7.01
C LEU A 48 -2.20 -6.78 5.98
N MET A 49 -2.20 -6.42 4.69
CA MET A 49 -2.23 -7.41 3.62
C MET A 49 -0.90 -8.12 3.43
N ALA A 50 0.22 -7.47 3.76
CA ALA A 50 1.53 -8.12 3.74
C ALA A 50 1.61 -9.23 4.79
N SER A 51 1.23 -8.95 6.03
CA SER A 51 1.18 -9.98 7.08
C SER A 51 0.19 -11.09 6.71
N ARG A 52 -1.02 -10.72 6.25
CA ARG A 52 -2.04 -11.70 5.87
C ARG A 52 -1.60 -12.65 4.76
N ARG A 53 -0.81 -12.18 3.78
CA ARG A 53 -0.27 -13.04 2.70
C ARG A 53 0.62 -14.16 3.24
N LEU A 54 1.37 -13.92 4.31
CA LEU A 54 2.25 -14.92 4.93
C LEU A 54 1.47 -15.80 5.89
N GLU A 55 0.71 -15.19 6.81
CA GLU A 55 0.01 -15.91 7.88
C GLU A 55 -1.10 -16.82 7.36
N SER A 56 -1.78 -16.42 6.28
CA SER A 56 -2.88 -17.20 5.71
C SER A 56 -2.42 -18.28 4.73
N ASP A 57 -1.14 -18.29 4.34
CA ASP A 57 -0.61 -19.28 3.41
C ASP A 57 0.01 -20.45 4.17
N ARG A 58 -0.57 -21.64 3.98
CA ARG A 58 -0.11 -22.88 4.60
C ARG A 58 1.37 -23.15 4.31
N PHE A 59 1.86 -22.82 3.12
CA PHE A 59 3.24 -23.10 2.71
C PHE A 59 4.25 -22.17 3.37
N PHE A 60 3.84 -20.99 3.82
CA PHE A 60 4.65 -20.08 4.62
C PHE A 60 4.42 -20.22 6.13
N ALA A 61 3.34 -20.89 6.54
CA ALA A 61 3.02 -21.21 7.94
C ALA A 61 3.31 -22.69 8.26
N SER A 62 2.27 -23.53 8.38
CA SER A 62 2.39 -24.89 8.91
C SER A 62 3.26 -25.85 8.08
N ASN A 63 3.35 -25.60 6.77
CA ASN A 63 4.10 -26.43 5.82
C ASN A 63 5.43 -25.79 5.39
N PHE A 64 5.89 -24.76 6.10
CA PHE A 64 7.23 -24.22 5.89
C PHE A 64 8.28 -25.10 6.59
N ASN A 65 8.56 -26.27 6.02
CA ASN A 65 9.47 -27.28 6.58
C ASN A 65 10.20 -28.10 5.50
N GLU A 66 11.26 -28.81 5.90
CA GLU A 66 12.09 -29.65 5.03
C GLU A 66 11.32 -30.82 4.39
N GLU A 67 10.24 -31.33 5.00
CA GLU A 67 9.42 -32.39 4.41
C GLU A 67 8.67 -31.88 3.17
N THR A 68 8.18 -30.64 3.23
CA THR A 68 7.44 -30.01 2.14
C THR A 68 8.36 -29.46 1.06
N TYR A 69 9.47 -28.81 1.45
CA TYR A 69 10.38 -28.14 0.54
C TYR A 69 11.60 -28.96 0.11
N THR A 70 11.81 -30.15 0.70
CA THR A 70 13.05 -30.93 0.67
C THR A 70 14.21 -30.20 1.34
N LYS A 71 15.16 -30.93 1.95
CA LYS A 71 16.30 -30.32 2.63
C LYS A 71 17.08 -29.32 1.74
N LYS A 72 17.33 -29.69 0.48
CA LYS A 72 18.05 -28.84 -0.48
C LYS A 72 17.24 -27.61 -0.94
N GLY A 73 15.90 -27.67 -0.88
CA GLY A 73 15.05 -26.54 -1.23
C GLY A 73 14.77 -25.60 -0.05
N PHE A 74 15.07 -26.04 1.17
CA PHE A 74 14.87 -25.27 2.41
C PHE A 74 16.16 -24.62 2.94
N GLU A 75 17.33 -25.23 2.71
CA GLU A 75 18.67 -24.61 2.88
C GLU A 75 18.98 -23.56 1.80
#